data_AF-A0A953HS51-F1
#
_entry.id   AF-A0A953HS51-F1
#
_cell.length_a   1.000
_cell.length_b   1.000
_cell.length_c   1.000
_cell.angle_alpha   90.00
_cell.angle_beta   90.00
_cell.angle_gamma   90.00
#
_symmetry.space_group_name_H-M   'P 1'
#
loop_
_entity.id
_entity.type
_entity.pdbx_description
1 polymer ?
#
loop_
_entity_poly.entity_id
_entity_poly.type
_entity_poly.pdbx_seq_one_letter_code
_entity_poly.pdbx_strand_id
1 'polypeptide(L)'
;MIVNNNGKEYRLPTDSEMELVEFEDFKLINERIPNEEMLKIPDLVSGRGWGISKWKDLFSPGQLLALQTFVDQLDRLKKELLQSDGGTPGESGGAFSDYYKAVVTYLGIWVDRVAVVNTSFGRWHVSGEKMEHPFSRQAIPMMFDFPESNPFSGSTGSAENQLDWITRYLESENFDIPSIMKNASSGEKNQFQENELDAVVTDPPYYDAIAYADLSDFFYVWMKRTILDLYPLHFATPQTPKSEECTALKHHHKNNTDNAFTHFENKLLQIFDAIEYQTRDIVSIMFAHQSTHAWTTLCNSILGARMNITGSWALDTELQNRMVGLSGDALASSVTVACAPSTRSGIGDYREVQSQIHDVVGDEVRQLYALGFRGADLLTACFGKAVSVFGRYLSVEKADGSEVTVAELLEMARDAAFDAIVSDIDTDDLTKFYIGWLQLFGFSQADHDNVRRITQIGLSVEMSEIYGHHLLVKHEEKSMLGHADIRIREEGKIGLRPVRNSDIDMAHRMMYLYGKALRVELLDYIAEKAPEAESTVWRVLNSLAELIPPSKEIKDGEWAKGLLANQDNLLKESRNRDVNRGMQSTIEFES
;
A
#
# COMPACT_ATOMS: atom_id res chain seq x y z
N MET A 1 -45.54 3.10 6.41
CA MET A 1 -45.62 4.20 5.40
C MET A 1 -46.53 3.72 4.30
N ILE A 2 -47.57 4.47 3.95
CA ILE A 2 -48.47 4.13 2.84
C ILE A 2 -48.26 5.14 1.73
N VAL A 3 -48.02 4.65 0.51
CA VAL A 3 -47.92 5.49 -0.68
C VAL A 3 -49.27 5.49 -1.35
N ASN A 4 -49.89 6.66 -1.46
CA ASN A 4 -51.14 6.86 -2.19
C ASN A 4 -50.93 7.91 -3.30
N ASN A 5 -51.96 8.12 -4.12
CA ASN A 5 -51.91 9.08 -5.25
C ASN A 5 -51.66 10.54 -4.81
N ASN A 6 -51.72 10.85 -3.51
CA ASN A 6 -51.50 12.16 -2.93
C ASN A 6 -50.18 12.27 -2.13
N GLY A 7 -49.31 11.25 -2.19
CA GLY A 7 -47.98 11.27 -1.57
C GLY A 7 -47.75 10.18 -0.52
N LYS A 8 -46.84 10.46 0.42
CA LYS A 8 -46.47 9.55 1.52
C LYS A 8 -47.24 9.92 2.78
N GLU A 9 -48.02 8.99 3.31
CA GLU A 9 -48.75 9.15 4.56
C GLU A 9 -48.23 8.17 5.62
N TYR A 10 -48.06 8.67 6.84
CA TYR A 10 -47.65 7.88 8.00
C TYR A 10 -48.89 7.67 8.89
N ARG A 11 -49.27 6.41 9.10
CA ARG A 11 -50.28 6.02 10.09
C ARG A 11 -49.70 4.99 11.03
N LEU A 12 -50.31 4.88 12.22
CA LEU A 12 -50.05 3.77 13.12
C LEU A 12 -50.48 2.44 12.46
N PRO A 13 -49.82 1.31 12.77
CA PRO A 13 -50.25 -0.01 12.30
C PRO A 13 -51.70 -0.28 12.72
N THR A 14 -52.50 -0.91 11.88
CA THR A 14 -53.83 -1.38 12.27
C THR A 14 -53.72 -2.62 13.15
N ASP A 15 -54.76 -2.94 13.92
CA ASP A 15 -54.79 -4.16 14.74
C ASP A 15 -54.54 -5.43 13.90
N SER A 16 -55.08 -5.49 12.67
CA SER A 16 -54.81 -6.59 11.74
C SER A 16 -53.35 -6.68 11.26
N GLU A 17 -52.66 -5.54 11.14
CA GLU A 17 -51.23 -5.49 10.80
C GLU A 17 -50.38 -5.85 12.02
N MET A 18 -50.82 -5.47 13.22
CA MET A 18 -50.20 -5.88 14.48
C MET A 18 -50.37 -7.39 14.68
N GLU A 19 -51.55 -7.96 14.41
CA GLU A 19 -51.81 -9.40 14.43
C GLU A 19 -50.96 -10.17 13.39
N LEU A 20 -50.69 -9.57 12.22
CA LEU A 20 -49.75 -10.13 11.23
C LEU A 20 -48.29 -10.09 11.70
N VAL A 21 -47.95 -9.19 12.63
CA VAL A 21 -46.62 -9.09 13.25
C VAL A 21 -46.53 -9.95 14.53
N GLU A 22 -47.66 -10.24 15.19
CA GLU A 22 -47.82 -11.29 16.22
C GLU A 22 -47.75 -12.71 15.63
N PHE A 23 -47.02 -12.89 14.53
CA PHE A 23 -46.65 -14.21 14.05
C PHE A 23 -45.81 -14.91 15.13
N GLU A 24 -46.19 -16.17 15.41
CA GLU A 24 -45.68 -17.09 16.44
C GLU A 24 -44.31 -16.71 17.01
N ASP A 25 -44.22 -16.66 18.35
CA ASP A 25 -42.98 -16.68 19.14
C ASP A 25 -41.87 -17.38 18.35
N PHE A 26 -41.05 -16.60 17.63
CA PHE A 26 -40.04 -17.14 16.74
C PHE A 26 -39.07 -17.89 17.64
N LYS A 27 -39.21 -19.23 17.70
CA LYS A 27 -38.25 -20.07 18.39
C LYS A 27 -37.00 -20.09 17.55
N LEU A 28 -36.17 -19.05 17.74
CA LEU A 28 -34.78 -19.09 17.34
C LEU A 28 -34.23 -20.45 17.79
N ILE A 29 -33.51 -21.12 16.91
CA ILE A 29 -32.88 -22.40 17.23
C ILE A 29 -31.70 -22.06 18.14
N ASN A 30 -31.97 -21.91 19.44
CA ASN A 30 -31.06 -21.30 20.41
C ASN A 30 -29.62 -21.83 20.35
N GLU A 31 -29.45 -23.12 20.04
CA GLU A 31 -28.15 -23.80 19.92
C GLU A 31 -27.29 -23.29 18.75
N ARG A 32 -27.90 -22.67 17.72
CA ARG A 32 -27.22 -22.21 16.49
C ARG A 32 -27.05 -20.69 16.42
N ILE A 33 -27.40 -19.95 17.46
CA ILE A 33 -27.20 -18.50 17.51
C ILE A 33 -25.70 -18.20 17.76
N PRO A 34 -25.07 -17.29 16.99
CA PRO A 34 -23.69 -16.85 17.23
C PRO A 34 -23.60 -15.93 18.47
N ASN A 35 -23.56 -16.53 19.66
CA ASN A 35 -23.52 -15.84 20.95
C ASN A 35 -22.10 -15.45 21.41
N GLU A 36 -21.08 -15.76 20.62
CA GLU A 36 -19.69 -15.41 20.87
C GLU A 36 -19.51 -13.88 20.95
N GLU A 37 -18.68 -13.40 21.88
CA GLU A 37 -18.43 -11.96 22.08
C GLU A 37 -17.44 -11.43 21.03
N MET A 38 -17.73 -10.25 20.50
CA MET A 38 -16.79 -9.47 19.70
C MET A 38 -15.78 -8.80 20.62
N LEU A 39 -14.52 -8.73 20.18
CA LEU A 39 -13.50 -7.94 20.87
C LEU A 39 -13.87 -6.46 20.90
N LYS A 40 -13.65 -5.79 22.04
CA LYS A 40 -13.99 -4.38 22.20
C LYS A 40 -12.88 -3.48 21.63
N ILE A 41 -12.84 -3.36 20.31
CA ILE A 41 -11.81 -2.62 19.57
C ILE A 41 -12.42 -1.65 18.54
N PRO A 42 -11.71 -0.58 18.13
CA PRO A 42 -12.26 0.40 17.19
C PRO A 42 -12.66 -0.16 15.83
N ASP A 43 -12.02 -1.23 15.35
CA ASP A 43 -12.29 -1.79 14.02
C ASP A 43 -13.56 -2.65 13.98
N LEU A 44 -14.09 -2.99 15.16
CA LEU A 44 -15.37 -3.65 15.32
C LEU A 44 -16.38 -2.70 15.96
N VAL A 45 -17.67 -2.89 15.65
CA VAL A 45 -18.75 -2.08 16.22
C VAL A 45 -18.81 -2.17 17.75
N SER A 46 -18.36 -3.29 18.33
CA SER A 46 -18.30 -3.56 19.77
C SER A 46 -17.40 -2.61 20.56
N GLY A 47 -16.32 -2.09 19.96
CA GLY A 47 -15.47 -1.10 20.63
C GLY A 47 -15.99 0.35 20.54
N ARG A 48 -17.12 0.58 19.85
CA ARG A 48 -17.66 1.93 19.60
C ARG A 48 -18.77 2.34 20.56
N GLY A 49 -19.16 1.48 21.51
CA GLY A 49 -20.06 1.83 22.62
C GLY A 49 -21.55 1.80 22.30
N TRP A 50 -21.97 1.14 21.22
CA TRP A 50 -23.38 1.07 20.78
C TRP A 50 -24.21 -0.04 21.44
N GLY A 51 -23.66 -0.75 22.43
CA GLY A 51 -24.34 -1.87 23.09
C GLY A 51 -24.39 -3.17 22.28
N ILE A 52 -23.69 -3.21 21.14
CA ILE A 52 -23.59 -4.36 20.23
C ILE A 52 -22.32 -5.12 20.61
N SER A 53 -22.43 -6.26 21.29
CA SER A 53 -21.26 -6.95 21.83
C SER A 53 -21.07 -8.38 21.32
N LYS A 54 -22.10 -8.99 20.74
CA LYS A 54 -22.05 -10.36 20.22
C LYS A 54 -22.24 -10.40 18.72
N TRP A 55 -21.72 -11.44 18.07
CA TRP A 55 -21.85 -11.61 16.62
C TRP A 55 -23.31 -11.68 16.15
N LYS A 56 -24.22 -12.26 16.94
CA LYS A 56 -25.67 -12.23 16.65
C LYS A 56 -26.27 -10.83 16.58
N ASP A 57 -25.69 -9.86 17.28
CA ASP A 57 -26.23 -8.50 17.37
C ASP A 57 -26.02 -7.74 16.05
N LEU A 58 -25.27 -8.31 15.11
CA LEU A 58 -25.11 -7.81 13.73
C LEU A 58 -26.29 -8.16 12.81
N PHE A 59 -27.29 -8.87 13.33
CA PHE A 59 -28.40 -9.41 12.55
C PHE A 59 -29.73 -9.06 13.21
N SER A 60 -30.74 -8.77 12.40
CA SER A 60 -32.12 -8.68 12.88
C SER A 60 -32.64 -10.08 13.28
N PRO A 61 -33.70 -10.19 14.12
CA PRO A 61 -34.30 -11.48 14.44
C PRO A 61 -34.72 -12.29 13.20
N GLY A 62 -35.25 -11.63 12.17
CA GLY A 62 -35.63 -12.26 10.90
C GLY A 62 -34.43 -12.76 10.10
N GLN A 63 -33.35 -11.98 10.05
CA GLN A 63 -32.09 -12.37 9.41
C GLN A 63 -31.47 -13.59 10.10
N LEU A 64 -31.45 -13.60 11.44
CA LEU A 64 -30.99 -14.74 12.23
C LEU A 64 -31.81 -15.99 11.96
N LEU A 65 -33.13 -15.87 11.84
CA LEU A 65 -34.01 -17.00 11.53
C LEU A 65 -33.71 -17.57 10.14
N ALA A 66 -33.56 -16.70 9.14
CA ALA A 66 -33.22 -17.10 7.78
C ALA A 66 -31.89 -17.87 7.74
N LEU A 67 -30.83 -17.32 8.34
CA LEU A 67 -29.51 -17.96 8.39
C LEU A 67 -29.55 -19.30 9.13
N GLN A 68 -30.21 -19.37 10.30
CA GLN A 68 -30.35 -20.63 11.04
C GLN A 68 -31.15 -21.69 10.27
N THR A 69 -32.15 -21.26 9.49
CA THR A 69 -32.91 -22.15 8.61
C THR A 69 -32.03 -22.70 7.49
N PHE A 70 -31.18 -21.88 6.88
CA PHE A 70 -30.21 -22.36 5.88
C PHE A 70 -29.22 -23.36 6.47
N VAL A 71 -28.70 -23.11 7.68
CA VAL A 71 -27.86 -24.07 8.40
C VAL A 71 -28.61 -25.39 8.67
N ASP A 72 -29.89 -25.33 9.08
CA ASP A 72 -30.70 -26.53 9.30
C ASP A 72 -30.91 -27.35 8.02
N GLN A 73 -31.22 -26.68 6.92
CA GLN A 73 -31.40 -27.35 5.63
C GLN A 73 -30.09 -27.94 5.13
N LEU A 74 -28.96 -27.27 5.34
CA LEU A 74 -27.64 -27.81 5.03
C LEU A 74 -27.35 -29.08 5.84
N ASP A 75 -27.65 -29.10 7.14
CA ASP A 75 -27.47 -30.31 7.96
C ASP A 75 -28.35 -31.49 7.52
N ARG A 76 -29.54 -31.22 6.97
CA ARG A 76 -30.38 -32.26 6.34
C ARG A 76 -29.77 -32.76 5.04
N LEU A 77 -29.36 -31.84 4.17
CA LEU A 77 -28.75 -32.13 2.88
C LEU A 77 -27.45 -32.94 3.04
N LYS A 78 -26.62 -32.61 4.04
CA LYS A 78 -25.44 -33.42 4.40
C LYS A 78 -25.78 -34.89 4.62
N LYS A 79 -26.85 -35.17 5.38
CA LYS A 79 -27.27 -36.56 5.67
C LYS A 79 -27.73 -37.28 4.40
N GLU A 80 -28.46 -36.59 3.53
CA GLU A 80 -28.92 -37.12 2.25
C GLU A 80 -27.74 -37.40 1.30
N LEU A 81 -26.82 -36.44 1.17
CA LEU A 81 -25.61 -36.57 0.36
C LEU A 81 -24.74 -37.73 0.84
N LEU A 82 -24.52 -37.85 2.15
CA LEU A 82 -23.72 -38.92 2.73
C LEU A 82 -24.31 -40.31 2.43
N GLN A 83 -25.65 -40.44 2.48
CA GLN A 83 -26.34 -41.68 2.11
C GLN A 83 -26.18 -41.99 0.61
N SER A 84 -26.27 -40.97 -0.25
CA SER A 84 -26.16 -41.13 -1.70
C SER A 84 -24.73 -41.45 -2.17
N ASP A 85 -23.72 -40.95 -1.46
CA ASP A 85 -22.29 -41.12 -1.74
C ASP A 85 -21.75 -42.47 -1.24
N GLY A 86 -22.61 -43.31 -0.64
CA GLY A 86 -22.25 -44.63 -0.09
C GLY A 86 -21.40 -44.57 1.19
N GLY A 87 -21.31 -43.41 1.83
CA GLY A 87 -20.54 -43.20 3.05
C GLY A 87 -21.29 -43.63 4.31
N THR A 88 -20.68 -44.46 5.15
CA THR A 88 -21.14 -44.65 6.54
C THR A 88 -20.65 -43.50 7.41
N PRO A 89 -21.50 -42.91 8.29
CA PRO A 89 -21.05 -41.96 9.30
C PRO A 89 -19.96 -42.59 10.16
N GLY A 90 -18.96 -41.81 10.53
CA GLY A 90 -17.80 -42.22 11.32
C GLY A 90 -18.12 -42.70 12.73
N GLU A 91 -18.72 -43.88 12.87
CA GLU A 91 -18.49 -44.74 14.02
C GLU A 91 -17.22 -45.53 13.68
N SER A 92 -16.08 -45.11 14.25
CA SER A 92 -14.73 -45.65 14.03
C SER A 92 -14.05 -45.39 12.67
N GLY A 93 -13.87 -44.12 12.30
CA GLY A 93 -12.69 -43.70 11.51
C GLY A 93 -12.73 -43.90 9.99
N GLY A 94 -13.90 -44.03 9.37
CA GLY A 94 -14.03 -43.91 7.91
C GLY A 94 -13.89 -42.45 7.46
N ALA A 95 -13.04 -42.17 6.46
CA ALA A 95 -12.86 -40.82 5.91
C ALA A 95 -14.02 -40.45 4.97
N PHE A 96 -14.58 -39.24 5.10
CA PHE A 96 -15.52 -38.68 4.12
C PHE A 96 -14.86 -38.63 2.73
N SER A 97 -15.62 -38.86 1.65
CA SER A 97 -15.12 -38.70 0.29
C SER A 97 -14.73 -37.25 0.03
N ASP A 98 -13.75 -37.02 -0.85
CA ASP A 98 -13.30 -35.67 -1.17
C ASP A 98 -14.38 -34.88 -1.93
N TYR A 99 -15.23 -35.57 -2.69
CA TYR A 99 -16.39 -34.95 -3.35
C TYR A 99 -17.41 -34.43 -2.33
N TYR A 100 -17.79 -35.27 -1.35
CA TYR A 100 -18.70 -34.87 -0.27
C TYR A 100 -18.13 -33.68 0.52
N LYS A 101 -16.85 -33.75 0.90
CA LYS A 101 -16.18 -32.64 1.60
C LYS A 101 -16.24 -31.36 0.77
N ALA A 102 -15.91 -31.42 -0.52
CA ALA A 102 -15.91 -30.25 -1.40
C ALA A 102 -17.30 -29.61 -1.50
N VAL A 103 -18.34 -30.39 -1.82
CA VAL A 103 -19.71 -29.90 -1.96
C VAL A 103 -20.20 -29.24 -0.67
N VAL A 104 -20.04 -29.91 0.47
CA VAL A 104 -20.50 -29.38 1.76
C VAL A 104 -19.69 -28.16 2.18
N THR A 105 -18.40 -28.09 1.84
CA THR A 105 -17.56 -26.89 2.09
C THR A 105 -18.05 -25.69 1.29
N TYR A 106 -18.33 -25.85 0.00
CA TYR A 106 -18.88 -24.76 -0.82
C TYR A 106 -20.26 -24.31 -0.35
N LEU A 107 -21.11 -25.23 0.12
CA LEU A 107 -22.39 -24.87 0.74
C LEU A 107 -22.22 -24.15 2.09
N GLY A 108 -21.19 -24.50 2.87
CA GLY A 108 -20.79 -23.72 4.06
C GLY A 108 -20.38 -22.29 3.70
N ILE A 109 -19.53 -22.12 2.67
CA ILE A 109 -19.14 -20.81 2.13
C ILE A 109 -20.36 -20.04 1.61
N TRP A 110 -21.32 -20.73 1.00
CA TRP A 110 -22.56 -20.11 0.53
C TRP A 110 -23.36 -19.48 1.68
N VAL A 111 -23.48 -20.14 2.84
CA VAL A 111 -24.13 -19.56 4.02
C VAL A 111 -23.44 -18.26 4.45
N ASP A 112 -22.12 -18.24 4.47
CA ASP A 112 -21.32 -17.05 4.79
C ASP A 112 -21.55 -15.91 3.79
N ARG A 113 -21.57 -16.23 2.49
CA ARG A 113 -21.89 -15.25 1.44
C ARG A 113 -23.28 -14.65 1.63
N VAL A 114 -24.26 -15.45 2.06
CA VAL A 114 -25.60 -14.96 2.40
C VAL A 114 -25.55 -14.09 3.66
N ALA A 115 -24.80 -14.47 4.70
CA ALA A 115 -24.68 -13.68 5.92
C ALA A 115 -24.12 -12.26 5.67
N VAL A 116 -23.16 -12.13 4.74
CA VAL A 116 -22.54 -10.85 4.36
C VAL A 116 -23.52 -9.85 3.76
N VAL A 117 -24.51 -10.34 3.01
CA VAL A 117 -25.53 -9.50 2.36
C VAL A 117 -26.85 -9.46 3.15
N ASN A 118 -26.98 -10.29 4.18
CA ASN A 118 -28.17 -10.40 5.02
C ASN A 118 -27.84 -10.05 6.48
N THR A 119 -27.35 -8.82 6.69
CA THR A 119 -26.94 -8.28 7.99
C THR A 119 -27.49 -6.86 8.16
N SER A 120 -27.72 -6.46 9.42
CA SER A 120 -28.10 -5.09 9.80
C SER A 120 -27.00 -4.05 9.56
N PHE A 121 -25.86 -4.47 9.01
CA PHE A 121 -24.68 -3.65 8.72
C PHE A 121 -24.38 -3.54 7.22
N GLY A 122 -25.29 -4.03 6.38
CA GLY A 122 -25.20 -3.93 4.93
C GLY A 122 -25.27 -2.48 4.45
N ARG A 123 -24.75 -2.23 3.24
CA ARG A 123 -24.74 -0.90 2.62
C ARG A 123 -25.48 -0.89 1.31
N TRP A 124 -26.14 0.23 1.00
CA TRP A 124 -26.75 0.44 -0.31
C TRP A 124 -25.76 1.11 -1.25
N HIS A 125 -25.41 0.45 -2.36
CA HIS A 125 -24.57 1.02 -3.40
C HIS A 125 -25.42 1.86 -4.36
N VAL A 126 -25.51 3.17 -4.10
CA VAL A 126 -26.40 4.11 -4.82
C VAL A 126 -26.21 4.04 -6.34
N SER A 127 -24.97 4.08 -6.85
CA SER A 127 -24.72 4.10 -8.30
C SER A 127 -25.03 2.79 -9.02
N GLY A 128 -25.15 1.69 -8.28
CA GLY A 128 -25.32 0.34 -8.83
C GLY A 128 -26.63 -0.30 -8.40
N GLU A 129 -27.43 0.42 -7.61
CA GLU A 129 -28.71 0.02 -7.04
C GLU A 129 -28.69 -1.42 -6.48
N LYS A 130 -27.63 -1.73 -5.71
CA LYS A 130 -27.37 -3.06 -5.20
C LYS A 130 -26.91 -3.04 -3.74
N MET A 131 -27.05 -4.20 -3.10
CA MET A 131 -26.47 -4.48 -1.79
C MET A 131 -24.94 -4.52 -1.86
N GLU A 132 -24.29 -3.95 -0.85
CA GLU A 132 -22.85 -3.96 -0.65
C GLU A 132 -22.51 -4.53 0.73
N HIS A 133 -21.38 -5.23 0.81
CA HIS A 133 -20.95 -5.91 2.02
C HIS A 133 -20.43 -4.93 3.11
N PRO A 134 -20.49 -5.30 4.41
CA PRO A 134 -19.97 -4.46 5.50
C PRO A 134 -18.45 -4.23 5.42
N PHE A 135 -17.70 -5.12 4.74
CA PHE A 135 -16.23 -5.13 4.68
C PHE A 135 -15.57 -4.20 3.64
N SER A 136 -16.21 -3.11 3.20
CA SER A 136 -15.55 -2.18 2.26
C SER A 136 -14.36 -1.40 2.88
N ARG A 137 -14.16 -1.51 4.19
CA ARG A 137 -13.07 -0.89 4.95
C ARG A 137 -12.42 -1.99 5.80
N GLN A 138 -11.25 -1.70 6.36
CA GLN A 138 -10.52 -2.59 7.30
C GLN A 138 -11.22 -2.68 8.68
N ALA A 139 -12.54 -2.54 8.71
CA ALA A 139 -13.38 -2.45 9.90
C ALA A 139 -14.86 -2.73 9.53
N ILE A 140 -15.66 -3.13 10.52
CA ILE A 140 -17.14 -3.19 10.43
C ILE A 140 -17.70 -1.93 11.14
N PRO A 141 -18.00 -0.84 10.40
CA PRO A 141 -18.52 0.39 11.00
C PRO A 141 -20.00 0.25 11.37
N MET A 142 -20.46 1.06 12.33
CA MET A 142 -21.89 1.19 12.61
C MET A 142 -22.65 1.77 11.41
N MET A 143 -23.78 1.16 11.06
CA MET A 143 -24.71 1.62 10.04
C MET A 143 -26.06 1.94 10.68
N PHE A 144 -26.56 3.17 10.49
CA PHE A 144 -27.86 3.58 11.03
C PHE A 144 -29.03 3.16 10.14
N ASP A 145 -28.82 3.22 8.82
CA ASP A 145 -29.77 2.77 7.82
C ASP A 145 -29.12 1.64 7.02
N PHE A 146 -29.75 0.46 7.04
CA PHE A 146 -29.31 -0.70 6.26
C PHE A 146 -30.44 -1.17 5.34
N PRO A 147 -30.13 -1.51 4.08
CA PRO A 147 -31.06 -2.22 3.23
C PRO A 147 -31.18 -3.69 3.68
N GLU A 148 -32.37 -4.26 3.60
CA GLU A 148 -32.59 -5.69 3.90
C GLU A 148 -32.63 -6.48 2.59
N SER A 149 -31.80 -7.52 2.51
CA SER A 149 -31.82 -8.44 1.35
C SER A 149 -33.02 -9.38 1.46
N ASN A 150 -33.65 -9.68 0.32
CA ASN A 150 -34.62 -10.77 0.23
C ASN A 150 -33.89 -12.05 -0.23
N PRO A 151 -33.68 -13.06 0.62
CA PRO A 151 -32.96 -14.27 0.25
C PRO A 151 -33.64 -15.06 -0.88
N PHE A 152 -34.95 -14.87 -1.09
CA PHE A 152 -35.77 -15.60 -2.05
C PHE A 152 -36.02 -14.84 -3.37
N SER A 153 -35.45 -13.63 -3.53
CA SER A 153 -35.54 -12.94 -4.81
C SER A 153 -34.57 -13.56 -5.83
N GLY A 154 -34.73 -13.21 -7.11
CA GLY A 154 -33.75 -13.52 -8.16
C GLY A 154 -32.73 -12.39 -8.38
N SER A 155 -32.65 -11.42 -7.46
CA SER A 155 -31.83 -10.21 -7.62
C SER A 155 -30.48 -10.31 -6.90
N THR A 156 -29.62 -9.32 -7.10
CA THR A 156 -28.36 -9.17 -6.35
C THR A 156 -28.61 -9.23 -4.85
N GLY A 157 -27.80 -10.03 -4.14
CA GLY A 157 -27.91 -10.21 -2.68
C GLY A 157 -28.83 -11.36 -2.24
N SER A 158 -29.58 -11.98 -3.17
CA SER A 158 -30.36 -13.19 -2.87
C SER A 158 -29.47 -14.41 -2.63
N ALA A 159 -30.03 -15.44 -2.00
CA ALA A 159 -29.32 -16.67 -1.71
C ALA A 159 -28.98 -17.44 -3.00
N GLU A 160 -29.90 -17.48 -3.98
CA GLU A 160 -29.64 -18.06 -5.30
C GLU A 160 -28.51 -17.34 -6.03
N ASN A 161 -28.50 -15.99 -6.01
CA ASN A 161 -27.42 -15.23 -6.63
C ASN A 161 -26.05 -15.48 -5.96
N GLN A 162 -26.01 -15.66 -4.63
CA GLN A 162 -24.75 -16.01 -3.96
C GLN A 162 -24.22 -17.40 -4.38
N LEU A 163 -25.10 -18.33 -4.70
CA LEU A 163 -24.73 -19.65 -5.21
C LEU A 163 -24.21 -19.57 -6.65
N ASP A 164 -24.90 -18.81 -7.51
CA ASP A 164 -24.50 -18.55 -8.90
C ASP A 164 -23.08 -17.96 -9.00
N TRP A 165 -22.68 -17.07 -8.08
CA TRP A 165 -21.30 -16.58 -8.03
C TRP A 165 -20.27 -17.67 -7.72
N ILE A 166 -20.60 -18.63 -6.86
CA ILE A 166 -19.72 -19.76 -6.55
C ILE A 166 -19.60 -20.67 -7.77
N THR A 167 -20.73 -21.02 -8.41
CA THR A 167 -20.71 -21.93 -9.57
C THR A 167 -19.97 -21.32 -10.76
N ARG A 168 -20.16 -20.02 -11.04
CA ARG A 168 -19.41 -19.33 -12.10
C ARG A 168 -17.90 -19.37 -11.89
N TYR A 169 -17.45 -19.19 -10.65
CA TYR A 169 -16.02 -19.27 -10.33
C TYR A 169 -15.49 -20.71 -10.50
N LEU A 170 -16.25 -21.70 -10.03
CA LEU A 170 -15.90 -23.11 -10.24
C LEU A 170 -15.81 -23.47 -11.72
N GLU A 171 -16.71 -22.97 -12.55
CA GLU A 171 -16.69 -23.18 -14.00
C GLU A 171 -15.53 -22.43 -14.69
N SER A 172 -15.20 -21.21 -14.25
CA SER A 172 -14.12 -20.42 -14.83
C SER A 172 -12.73 -20.95 -14.48
N GLU A 173 -12.56 -21.43 -13.26
CA GLU A 173 -11.28 -21.94 -12.74
C GLU A 173 -11.10 -23.45 -12.94
N ASN A 174 -11.98 -24.10 -13.72
CA ASN A 174 -11.87 -25.52 -14.03
C ASN A 174 -10.76 -25.76 -15.09
N PHE A 175 -9.51 -25.72 -14.65
CA PHE A 175 -8.34 -26.01 -15.48
C PHE A 175 -7.92 -27.48 -15.37
N ASP A 176 -7.48 -28.07 -16.48
CA ASP A 176 -6.92 -29.45 -16.53
C ASP A 176 -5.48 -29.55 -15.97
N ILE A 177 -5.13 -28.70 -15.02
CA ILE A 177 -3.81 -28.69 -14.37
C ILE A 177 -4.00 -29.14 -12.91
N PRO A 178 -3.65 -30.40 -12.57
CA PRO A 178 -3.79 -30.87 -11.20
C PRO A 178 -2.86 -30.09 -10.26
N SER A 179 -3.41 -29.57 -9.17
CA SER A 179 -2.65 -28.94 -8.09
C SER A 179 -2.76 -29.78 -6.81
N ILE A 180 -1.66 -29.88 -6.07
CA ILE A 180 -1.66 -30.49 -4.74
C ILE A 180 -1.68 -29.36 -3.72
N MET A 181 -2.82 -29.19 -3.06
CA MET A 181 -2.99 -28.17 -2.03
C MET A 181 -2.68 -28.76 -0.66
N LYS A 182 -1.68 -28.19 0.03
CA LYS A 182 -1.39 -28.49 1.44
C LYS A 182 -1.77 -27.29 2.30
N ASN A 183 -2.79 -27.46 3.15
CA ASN A 183 -3.16 -26.44 4.14
C ASN A 183 -2.25 -26.54 5.36
N ALA A 184 -1.51 -25.48 5.69
CA ALA A 184 -0.71 -25.38 6.91
C ALA A 184 -0.54 -23.93 7.33
N SER A 185 -0.03 -23.73 8.54
CA SER A 185 0.42 -22.42 9.00
C SER A 185 1.72 -22.04 8.29
N SER A 186 1.86 -20.77 7.88
CA SER A 186 3.06 -20.28 7.17
C SER A 186 4.36 -20.40 7.98
N GLY A 187 4.27 -20.57 9.30
CA GLY A 187 5.43 -20.80 10.18
C GLY A 187 5.75 -22.27 10.46
N GLU A 188 5.03 -23.23 9.84
CA GLU A 188 5.25 -24.66 10.08
C GLU A 188 6.43 -25.20 9.24
N LYS A 189 7.55 -25.42 9.92
CA LYS A 189 8.80 -25.88 9.29
C LYS A 189 8.70 -27.29 8.70
N ASN A 190 7.83 -28.15 9.23
CA ASN A 190 7.69 -29.54 8.78
C ASN A 190 6.60 -29.73 7.71
N GLN A 191 6.04 -28.64 7.14
CA GLN A 191 5.04 -28.72 6.07
C GLN A 191 5.60 -29.40 4.82
N PHE A 192 6.86 -29.10 4.51
CA PHE A 192 7.63 -29.66 3.41
C PHE A 192 9.01 -30.11 3.93
N GLN A 193 9.66 -31.02 3.20
CA GLN A 193 11.02 -31.43 3.47
C GLN A 193 12.01 -30.31 3.14
N GLU A 194 13.23 -30.45 3.64
CA GLU A 194 14.33 -29.53 3.32
C GLU A 194 14.53 -29.41 1.81
N ASN A 195 14.58 -28.19 1.28
CA ASN A 195 14.77 -27.89 -0.14
C ASN A 195 13.76 -28.60 -1.09
N GLU A 196 12.54 -28.91 -0.63
CA GLU A 196 11.50 -29.53 -1.46
C GLU A 196 10.92 -28.56 -2.51
N LEU A 197 10.82 -27.27 -2.17
CA LEU A 197 10.21 -26.25 -3.02
C LEU A 197 11.26 -25.60 -3.93
N ASP A 198 10.95 -25.49 -5.23
CA ASP A 198 11.78 -24.74 -6.17
C ASP A 198 11.70 -23.23 -5.94
N ALA A 199 10.50 -22.74 -5.64
CA ALA A 199 10.23 -21.33 -5.42
C ALA A 199 9.11 -21.12 -4.41
N VAL A 200 9.16 -19.99 -3.70
CA VAL A 200 8.08 -19.51 -2.83
C VAL A 200 7.70 -18.10 -3.23
N VAL A 201 6.40 -17.82 -3.36
CA VAL A 201 5.86 -16.49 -3.58
C VAL A 201 4.93 -16.16 -2.40
N THR A 202 5.19 -15.07 -1.70
CA THR A 202 4.47 -14.71 -0.47
C THR A 202 4.20 -13.21 -0.39
N ASP A 203 3.06 -12.84 0.19
CA ASP A 203 2.64 -11.47 0.49
C ASP A 203 2.34 -11.38 1.99
N PRO A 204 3.35 -11.13 2.84
CA PRO A 204 3.18 -11.08 4.28
C PRO A 204 2.29 -9.88 4.69
N PRO A 205 1.54 -10.01 5.79
CA PRO A 205 0.73 -8.91 6.33
C PRO A 205 1.56 -7.68 6.74
N TYR A 206 0.94 -6.50 6.61
CA TYR A 206 1.55 -5.20 6.91
C TYR A 206 1.24 -4.73 8.34
N TYR A 207 2.09 -5.06 9.30
CA TYR A 207 2.02 -4.56 10.69
C TYR A 207 0.60 -4.59 11.28
N ASP A 208 0.02 -3.43 11.61
CA ASP A 208 -1.29 -3.24 12.23
C ASP A 208 -2.37 -2.79 11.23
N ALA A 209 -2.14 -2.94 9.92
CA ALA A 209 -3.05 -2.45 8.89
C ALA A 209 -4.44 -3.10 8.93
N ILE A 210 -4.52 -4.41 9.19
CA ILE A 210 -5.78 -5.16 9.19
C ILE A 210 -5.78 -6.19 10.32
N ALA A 211 -6.86 -6.19 11.10
CA ALA A 211 -7.14 -7.23 12.08
C ALA A 211 -7.87 -8.42 11.43
N TYR A 212 -7.14 -9.23 10.65
CA TYR A 212 -7.73 -10.31 9.85
C TYR A 212 -8.44 -11.33 10.72
N ALA A 213 -7.81 -11.76 11.82
CA ALA A 213 -8.45 -12.72 12.71
C ALA A 213 -9.74 -12.12 13.30
N ASP A 214 -9.72 -10.87 13.75
CA ASP A 214 -10.88 -10.19 14.37
C ASP A 214 -12.05 -10.01 13.40
N LEU A 215 -11.78 -9.66 12.15
CA LEU A 215 -12.80 -9.56 11.11
C LEU A 215 -13.29 -10.94 10.64
N SER A 216 -12.40 -11.93 10.59
CA SER A 216 -12.72 -13.31 10.16
C SER A 216 -13.67 -14.01 11.11
N ASP A 217 -13.76 -13.59 12.38
CA ASP A 217 -14.71 -14.14 13.33
C ASP A 217 -16.17 -13.99 12.88
N PHE A 218 -16.50 -12.97 12.06
CA PHE A 218 -17.82 -12.84 11.44
C PHE A 218 -18.22 -14.10 10.66
N PHE A 219 -17.27 -14.67 9.93
CA PHE A 219 -17.43 -15.88 9.12
C PHE A 219 -17.26 -17.14 9.97
N TYR A 220 -16.22 -17.15 10.82
CA TYR A 220 -15.84 -18.29 11.64
C TYR A 220 -17.01 -18.84 12.46
N VAL A 221 -17.82 -17.97 13.06
CA VAL A 221 -18.98 -18.40 13.87
C VAL A 221 -20.02 -19.15 13.04
N TRP A 222 -20.24 -18.76 11.79
CA TRP A 222 -21.18 -19.42 10.88
C TRP A 222 -20.57 -20.69 10.30
N MET A 223 -19.33 -20.65 9.82
CA MET A 223 -18.61 -21.83 9.34
C MET A 223 -18.52 -22.94 10.40
N LYS A 224 -18.30 -22.57 11.67
CA LYS A 224 -18.29 -23.53 12.78
C LYS A 224 -19.64 -24.24 12.95
N ARG A 225 -20.75 -23.59 12.59
CA ARG A 225 -22.10 -24.18 12.64
C ARG A 225 -22.43 -24.97 11.38
N THR A 226 -21.73 -24.74 10.27
CA THR A 226 -22.01 -25.39 8.99
C THR A 226 -21.02 -26.48 8.60
N ILE A 227 -19.76 -26.48 9.04
CA ILE A 227 -18.73 -27.42 8.56
C ILE A 227 -17.73 -27.89 9.64
N LEU A 228 -18.01 -27.67 10.93
CA LEU A 228 -17.19 -28.17 12.04
C LEU A 228 -16.96 -29.69 12.00
N ASP A 229 -17.96 -30.45 11.57
CA ASP A 229 -17.91 -31.90 11.43
C ASP A 229 -16.88 -32.37 10.39
N LEU A 230 -16.63 -31.57 9.37
CA LEU A 230 -15.62 -31.86 8.34
C LEU A 230 -14.20 -31.43 8.77
N TYR A 231 -14.10 -30.33 9.49
CA TYR A 231 -12.83 -29.67 9.83
C TYR A 231 -12.65 -29.41 11.32
N PRO A 232 -12.72 -30.43 12.20
CA PRO A 232 -12.76 -30.24 13.64
C PRO A 232 -11.53 -29.53 14.21
N LEU A 233 -10.36 -29.71 13.58
CA LEU A 233 -9.11 -29.05 14.00
C LEU A 233 -9.13 -27.54 13.73
N HIS A 234 -9.69 -27.10 12.60
CA HIS A 234 -9.77 -25.68 12.24
C HIS A 234 -10.76 -24.91 13.15
N PHE A 235 -11.78 -25.61 13.65
CA PHE A 235 -12.83 -25.05 14.51
C PHE A 235 -12.70 -25.43 16.00
N ALA A 236 -11.51 -25.87 16.41
CA ALA A 236 -11.23 -26.34 17.78
C ALA A 236 -11.32 -25.22 18.82
N THR A 237 -11.03 -23.97 18.43
CA THR A 237 -11.12 -22.80 19.30
C THR A 237 -12.51 -22.16 19.23
N PRO A 238 -12.94 -21.37 20.23
CA PRO A 238 -14.23 -20.66 20.17
C PRO A 238 -14.32 -19.65 19.03
N GLN A 239 -13.21 -18.97 18.74
CA GLN A 239 -13.02 -17.94 17.70
C GLN A 239 -11.68 -18.19 17.01
N THR A 240 -11.40 -17.43 15.94
CA THR A 240 -10.12 -17.53 15.23
C THR A 240 -8.92 -17.31 16.17
N PRO A 241 -7.81 -18.05 16.00
CA PRO A 241 -6.61 -17.87 16.81
C PRO A 241 -5.98 -16.48 16.57
N LYS A 242 -5.95 -15.64 17.61
CA LYS A 242 -5.36 -14.29 17.55
C LYS A 242 -3.85 -14.29 17.78
N SER A 243 -3.36 -15.19 18.62
CA SER A 243 -1.94 -15.27 19.00
C SER A 243 -1.02 -15.76 17.88
N GLU A 244 -1.58 -16.44 16.88
CA GLU A 244 -0.82 -16.96 15.74
C GLU A 244 -0.85 -16.03 14.53
N GLU A 245 -1.58 -14.92 14.61
CA GLU A 245 -1.63 -13.92 13.56
C GLU A 245 -0.30 -13.14 13.50
N CYS A 246 0.26 -12.99 12.30
CA CYS A 246 1.49 -12.25 12.05
C CYS A 246 1.19 -10.75 11.87
N THR A 247 0.67 -10.09 12.90
CA THR A 247 0.34 -8.65 12.87
C THR A 247 0.92 -7.92 14.09
N ALA A 248 0.99 -6.60 14.02
CA ALA A 248 1.46 -5.72 15.11
C ALA A 248 0.28 -5.07 15.86
N LEU A 249 -0.83 -5.78 16.05
CA LEU A 249 -2.05 -5.25 16.66
C LEU A 249 -1.92 -5.11 18.17
N LYS A 250 -1.72 -3.88 18.64
CA LYS A 250 -1.51 -3.59 20.08
C LYS A 250 -2.59 -4.17 21.01
N HIS A 251 -3.85 -4.26 20.57
CA HIS A 251 -4.94 -4.76 21.40
C HIS A 251 -4.85 -6.26 21.69
N HIS A 252 -4.12 -7.03 20.89
CA HIS A 252 -3.78 -8.43 21.21
C HIS A 252 -2.64 -8.53 22.24
N HIS A 253 -1.89 -7.45 22.46
CA HIS A 253 -0.70 -7.40 23.32
C HIS A 253 -0.88 -6.43 24.51
N LYS A 254 -2.05 -6.45 25.15
CA LYS A 254 -2.39 -5.61 26.32
C LYS A 254 -2.26 -4.09 26.04
N ASN A 255 -2.52 -3.67 24.81
CA ASN A 255 -2.35 -2.30 24.32
C ASN A 255 -0.91 -1.78 24.43
N ASN A 256 0.08 -2.68 24.44
CA ASN A 256 1.49 -2.33 24.41
C ASN A 256 2.03 -2.46 22.98
N THR A 257 2.48 -1.32 22.44
CA THR A 257 3.00 -1.19 21.08
C THR A 257 4.30 -1.98 20.87
N ASP A 258 5.26 -1.90 21.79
CA ASP A 258 6.56 -2.56 21.66
C ASP A 258 6.44 -4.09 21.64
N ASN A 259 5.55 -4.62 22.47
CA ASN A 259 5.25 -6.05 22.49
C ASN A 259 4.61 -6.51 21.17
N ALA A 260 3.75 -5.70 20.58
CA ALA A 260 3.09 -6.03 19.32
C ALA A 260 4.09 -6.02 18.15
N PHE A 261 4.99 -5.05 18.12
CA PHE A 261 6.09 -5.03 17.16
C PHE A 261 7.01 -6.23 17.33
N THR A 262 7.45 -6.53 18.56
CA THR A 262 8.32 -7.68 18.83
C THR A 262 7.65 -9.00 18.43
N HIS A 263 6.34 -9.13 18.65
CA HIS A 263 5.56 -10.29 18.20
C HIS A 263 5.58 -10.43 16.68
N PHE A 264 5.28 -9.33 15.96
CA PHE A 264 5.31 -9.29 14.50
C PHE A 264 6.69 -9.69 13.94
N GLU A 265 7.78 -9.10 14.43
CA GLU A 265 9.13 -9.40 13.97
C GLU A 265 9.51 -10.86 14.19
N ASN A 266 9.17 -11.41 15.36
CA ASN A 266 9.44 -12.80 15.69
C ASN A 266 8.62 -13.78 14.83
N LYS A 267 7.34 -13.49 14.59
CA LYS A 267 6.47 -14.31 13.73
C LYS A 267 6.92 -14.25 12.27
N LEU A 268 7.27 -13.07 11.77
CA LEU A 268 7.78 -12.90 10.42
C LEU A 268 9.11 -13.65 10.22
N LEU A 269 10.02 -13.56 11.19
CA LEU A 269 11.25 -14.35 11.20
C LEU A 269 10.98 -15.86 11.23
N GLN A 270 10.03 -16.33 12.04
CA GLN A 270 9.64 -17.75 12.10
C GLN A 270 9.11 -18.24 10.74
N ILE A 271 8.28 -17.44 10.06
CA ILE A 271 7.75 -17.75 8.73
C ILE A 271 8.88 -17.82 7.71
N PHE A 272 9.79 -16.85 7.72
CA PHE A 272 10.93 -16.84 6.80
C PHE A 272 11.93 -17.97 7.09
N ASP A 273 12.11 -18.39 8.35
CA ASP A 273 12.93 -19.56 8.70
C ASP A 273 12.34 -20.86 8.15
N ALA A 274 11.00 -21.00 8.19
CA ALA A 274 10.30 -22.13 7.58
C ALA A 274 10.44 -22.11 6.05
N ILE A 275 10.24 -20.94 5.42
CA ILE A 275 10.40 -20.76 3.98
C ILE A 275 11.84 -21.07 3.53
N GLU A 276 12.85 -20.55 4.23
CA GLU A 276 14.25 -20.78 3.88
C GLU A 276 14.61 -22.27 3.95
N TYR A 277 14.15 -22.98 4.98
CA TYR A 277 14.40 -24.41 5.11
C TYR A 277 13.78 -25.23 3.96
N GLN A 278 12.58 -24.83 3.52
CA GLN A 278 11.80 -25.59 2.54
C GLN A 278 12.12 -25.23 1.09
N THR A 279 12.74 -24.06 0.84
CA THR A 279 12.95 -23.53 -0.50
C THR A 279 14.40 -23.72 -0.94
N ARG A 280 14.59 -24.20 -2.17
CA ARG A 280 15.92 -24.45 -2.74
C ARG A 280 16.53 -23.24 -3.44
N ASP A 281 15.72 -22.45 -4.13
CA ASP A 281 16.22 -21.43 -5.06
C ASP A 281 15.67 -20.04 -4.71
N ILE A 282 14.50 -19.66 -5.24
CA ILE A 282 14.02 -18.28 -5.17
C ILE A 282 12.82 -18.11 -4.22
N VAL A 283 12.87 -17.04 -3.45
CA VAL A 283 11.76 -16.55 -2.63
C VAL A 283 11.40 -15.15 -3.10
N SER A 284 10.13 -14.94 -3.45
CA SER A 284 9.58 -13.66 -3.89
C SER A 284 8.64 -13.13 -2.83
N ILE A 285 8.96 -11.98 -2.25
CA ILE A 285 8.21 -11.36 -1.16
C ILE A 285 7.60 -10.06 -1.68
N MET A 286 6.28 -9.98 -1.72
CA MET A 286 5.55 -8.74 -1.98
C MET A 286 5.60 -7.85 -0.74
N PHE A 287 5.87 -6.56 -0.92
CA PHE A 287 5.96 -5.62 0.18
C PHE A 287 5.54 -4.21 -0.25
N ALA A 288 4.63 -3.58 0.50
CA ALA A 288 4.16 -2.23 0.25
C ALA A 288 4.32 -1.35 1.50
N HIS A 289 5.53 -0.82 1.72
CA HIS A 289 5.74 0.23 2.74
C HIS A 289 6.95 1.14 2.42
N GLN A 290 6.83 2.44 2.66
CA GLN A 290 7.91 3.42 2.42
C GLN A 290 8.78 3.70 3.66
N SER A 291 8.29 3.37 4.86
CA SER A 291 9.06 3.71 6.06
C SER A 291 10.35 2.90 6.15
N THR A 292 11.44 3.58 6.50
CA THR A 292 12.74 2.95 6.78
C THR A 292 12.60 1.87 7.86
N HIS A 293 11.73 2.08 8.85
CA HIS A 293 11.47 1.10 9.90
C HIS A 293 10.91 -0.22 9.34
N ALA A 294 9.93 -0.14 8.45
CA ALA A 294 9.33 -1.30 7.82
C ALA A 294 10.32 -2.07 6.93
N TRP A 295 11.14 -1.35 6.17
CA TRP A 295 12.25 -1.93 5.42
C TRP A 295 13.29 -2.58 6.32
N THR A 296 13.62 -1.95 7.44
CA THR A 296 14.58 -2.48 8.42
C THR A 296 14.09 -3.80 8.99
N THR A 297 12.82 -3.87 9.42
CA THR A 297 12.22 -5.13 9.90
C THR A 297 12.21 -6.20 8.82
N LEU A 298 11.77 -5.90 7.59
CA LEU A 298 11.77 -6.87 6.49
C LEU A 298 13.17 -7.44 6.23
N CYS A 299 14.16 -6.56 6.06
CA CYS A 299 15.54 -6.94 5.83
C CYS A 299 16.13 -7.72 7.01
N ASN A 300 15.84 -7.32 8.26
CA ASN A 300 16.25 -8.05 9.44
C ASN A 300 15.65 -9.47 9.48
N SER A 301 14.37 -9.63 9.14
CA SER A 301 13.73 -10.95 9.12
C SER A 301 14.28 -11.84 7.99
N ILE A 302 14.48 -11.30 6.78
CA ILE A 302 15.08 -12.03 5.65
C ILE A 302 16.50 -12.46 6.02
N LEU A 303 17.29 -11.52 6.55
CA LEU A 303 18.65 -11.81 6.93
C LEU A 303 18.71 -12.78 8.11
N GLY A 304 17.87 -12.60 9.13
CA GLY A 304 17.79 -13.51 10.28
C GLY A 304 17.43 -14.95 9.88
N ALA A 305 16.61 -15.11 8.85
CA ALA A 305 16.23 -16.41 8.30
C ALA A 305 17.29 -17.06 7.40
N ARG A 306 18.51 -16.48 7.30
CA ARG A 306 19.62 -16.96 6.45
C ARG A 306 19.38 -16.85 4.95
N MET A 307 18.43 -16.01 4.53
CA MET A 307 18.28 -15.63 3.14
C MET A 307 19.07 -14.36 2.82
N ASN A 308 19.40 -14.14 1.56
CA ASN A 308 19.98 -12.89 1.08
C ASN A 308 19.14 -12.31 -0.06
N ILE A 309 19.05 -10.99 -0.11
CA ILE A 309 18.32 -10.27 -1.15
C ILE A 309 19.14 -10.31 -2.44
N THR A 310 18.49 -10.64 -3.56
CA THR A 310 19.11 -10.70 -4.90
C THR A 310 18.65 -9.54 -5.79
N GLY A 311 17.46 -8.98 -5.53
CA GLY A 311 16.97 -7.76 -6.15
C GLY A 311 15.68 -7.26 -5.51
N SER A 312 15.33 -6.00 -5.76
CA SER A 312 14.05 -5.41 -5.41
C SER A 312 13.51 -4.62 -6.60
N TRP A 313 12.23 -4.81 -6.90
CA TRP A 313 11.56 -4.23 -8.06
C TRP A 313 10.28 -3.53 -7.64
N ALA A 314 10.15 -2.26 -7.98
CA ALA A 314 8.89 -1.54 -7.83
C ALA A 314 7.92 -1.95 -8.95
N LEU A 315 6.67 -2.19 -8.59
CA LEU A 315 5.56 -2.57 -9.45
C LEU A 315 4.39 -1.62 -9.22
N ASP A 316 3.86 -1.06 -10.30
CA ASP A 316 2.62 -0.30 -10.26
C ASP A 316 1.44 -1.26 -10.10
N THR A 317 0.98 -1.46 -8.87
CA THR A 317 -0.08 -2.44 -8.55
C THR A 317 -1.44 -1.79 -8.21
N GLU A 318 -1.56 -0.46 -8.23
CA GLU A 318 -2.80 0.21 -7.85
C GLU A 318 -3.69 0.64 -9.03
N LEU A 319 -4.96 0.23 -9.00
CA LEU A 319 -6.03 0.88 -9.76
C LEU A 319 -6.26 2.28 -9.16
N GLN A 320 -6.29 3.33 -9.99
CA GLN A 320 -6.54 4.74 -9.62
C GLN A 320 -7.82 5.01 -8.78
N ASN A 321 -8.67 3.99 -8.56
CA ASN A 321 -9.98 4.10 -7.90
C ASN A 321 -10.01 3.56 -6.45
N ARG A 322 -8.89 3.28 -5.77
CA ARG A 322 -8.93 2.97 -4.32
C ARG A 322 -9.20 4.25 -3.51
N MET A 323 -10.23 4.19 -2.68
CA MET A 323 -10.68 5.27 -1.77
C MET A 323 -9.68 5.67 -0.67
N VAL A 324 -8.49 5.05 -0.60
CA VAL A 324 -7.44 5.39 0.38
C VAL A 324 -6.54 6.55 -0.13
N GLY A 325 -6.64 6.92 -1.40
CA GLY A 325 -5.90 8.05 -1.99
C GLY A 325 -6.33 9.47 -1.57
N LEU A 326 -7.10 9.63 -0.49
CA LEU A 326 -7.60 10.93 -0.04
C LEU A 326 -7.08 11.38 1.33
N SER A 327 -6.20 10.63 1.98
CA SER A 327 -5.59 11.04 3.24
C SER A 327 -4.30 10.28 3.55
N GLY A 328 -3.15 10.86 3.14
CA GLY A 328 -1.80 10.56 3.66
C GLY A 328 -1.14 9.26 3.19
N ASP A 329 0.09 9.39 2.70
CA ASP A 329 1.14 8.35 2.59
C ASP A 329 0.78 6.96 2.01
N ALA A 330 -0.27 6.85 1.20
CA ALA A 330 -0.55 5.63 0.43
C ALA A 330 0.41 5.55 -0.78
N LEU A 331 1.20 4.48 -0.84
CA LEU A 331 2.10 4.15 -1.94
C LEU A 331 1.36 4.09 -3.28
N ALA A 332 1.95 4.72 -4.30
CA ALA A 332 1.56 4.50 -5.70
C ALA A 332 2.05 3.15 -6.25
N SER A 333 3.07 2.53 -5.64
CA SER A 333 3.76 1.31 -6.11
C SER A 333 3.91 0.27 -4.98
N SER A 334 3.77 -1.02 -5.27
CA SER A 334 4.25 -2.08 -4.38
C SER A 334 5.65 -2.51 -4.79
N VAL A 335 6.40 -3.14 -3.91
CA VAL A 335 7.77 -3.59 -4.17
C VAL A 335 7.83 -5.10 -4.01
N THR A 336 8.35 -5.79 -5.01
CA THR A 336 8.68 -7.21 -4.89
C THR A 336 10.16 -7.34 -4.58
N VAL A 337 10.48 -8.01 -3.47
CA VAL A 337 11.84 -8.35 -3.06
C VAL A 337 12.09 -9.81 -3.42
N ALA A 338 13.10 -10.05 -4.25
CA ALA A 338 13.61 -11.38 -4.55
C ALA A 338 14.74 -11.70 -3.58
N CYS A 339 14.69 -12.86 -2.95
CA CYS A 339 15.74 -13.40 -2.09
C CYS A 339 15.99 -14.87 -2.38
N ALA A 340 17.11 -15.38 -1.88
CA ALA A 340 17.48 -16.79 -1.97
C ALA A 340 18.10 -17.25 -0.65
N PRO A 341 17.94 -18.52 -0.25
CA PRO A 341 18.74 -19.11 0.82
C PRO A 341 20.23 -18.87 0.56
N SER A 342 20.96 -18.48 1.60
CA SER A 342 22.32 -17.99 1.44
C SER A 342 23.25 -18.49 2.53
N THR A 343 24.47 -18.84 2.15
CA THR A 343 25.53 -19.11 3.11
C THR A 343 26.29 -17.82 3.40
N ARG A 344 26.27 -17.39 4.66
CA ARG A 344 27.07 -16.25 5.12
C ARG A 344 28.41 -16.71 5.65
N SER A 345 29.45 -15.94 5.39
CA SER A 345 30.79 -16.27 5.84
C SER A 345 31.58 -15.05 6.30
N GLY A 346 32.26 -15.20 7.43
CA GLY A 346 33.19 -14.19 7.95
C GLY A 346 32.51 -12.96 8.55
N ILE A 347 33.34 -12.09 9.11
CA ILE A 347 32.96 -10.78 9.63
C ILE A 347 33.48 -9.75 8.62
N GLY A 348 32.58 -8.88 8.13
CA GLY A 348 32.94 -7.81 7.21
C GLY A 348 33.51 -6.60 7.95
N ASP A 349 34.55 -5.98 7.41
CA ASP A 349 35.00 -4.66 7.89
C ASP A 349 34.06 -3.57 7.36
N TYR A 350 33.61 -2.68 8.25
CA TYR A 350 32.67 -1.61 7.89
C TYR A 350 33.14 -0.76 6.71
N ARG A 351 34.43 -0.40 6.62
CA ARG A 351 34.93 0.47 5.54
C ARG A 351 34.96 -0.25 4.20
N GLU A 352 35.34 -1.53 4.22
CA GLU A 352 35.34 -2.36 3.02
C GLU A 352 33.90 -2.54 2.52
N VAL A 353 32.97 -2.89 3.41
CA VAL A 353 31.55 -3.06 3.07
C VAL A 353 30.95 -1.74 2.57
N GLN A 354 31.26 -0.62 3.22
CA GLN A 354 30.82 0.71 2.77
C GLN A 354 31.29 1.03 1.35
N SER A 355 32.56 0.75 1.02
CA SER A 355 33.08 0.93 -0.34
C SER A 355 32.36 0.03 -1.34
N GLN A 356 32.14 -1.25 -1.01
CA GLN A 356 31.44 -2.18 -1.88
C GLN A 356 29.99 -1.75 -2.13
N ILE A 357 29.29 -1.23 -1.11
CA ILE A 357 27.94 -0.70 -1.26
C ILE A 357 27.94 0.51 -2.18
N HIS A 358 28.89 1.42 -2.03
CA HIS A 358 29.00 2.61 -2.88
C HIS A 358 29.17 2.22 -4.36
N ASP A 359 30.09 1.29 -4.65
CA ASP A 359 30.31 0.78 -6.00
C ASP A 359 29.06 0.11 -6.59
N VAL A 360 28.47 -0.84 -5.84
CA VAL A 360 27.32 -1.63 -6.28
C VAL A 360 26.08 -0.76 -6.48
N VAL A 361 25.79 0.16 -5.55
CA VAL A 361 24.66 1.07 -5.66
C VAL A 361 24.89 2.05 -6.81
N GLY A 362 26.10 2.55 -7.01
CA GLY A 362 26.42 3.42 -8.14
C GLY A 362 26.19 2.76 -9.50
N ASP A 363 26.58 1.49 -9.65
CA ASP A 363 26.27 0.69 -10.84
C ASP A 363 24.77 0.48 -11.03
N GLU A 364 24.05 0.11 -9.96
CA GLU A 364 22.62 -0.14 -10.00
C GLU A 364 21.83 1.11 -10.38
N VAL A 365 22.17 2.26 -9.79
CA VAL A 365 21.58 3.56 -10.11
C VAL A 365 21.66 3.82 -11.60
N ARG A 366 22.85 3.70 -12.21
CA ARG A 366 23.02 3.90 -13.66
C ARG A 366 22.13 2.99 -14.51
N GLN A 367 22.02 1.72 -14.14
CA GLN A 367 21.19 0.74 -14.87
C GLN A 367 19.71 1.07 -14.74
N LEU A 368 19.22 1.32 -13.53
CA LEU A 368 17.83 1.67 -13.25
C LEU A 368 17.45 3.00 -13.90
N TYR A 369 18.37 3.97 -13.94
CA TYR A 369 18.18 5.22 -14.67
C TYR A 369 17.91 4.99 -16.16
N ALA A 370 18.71 4.12 -16.79
CA ALA A 370 18.53 3.75 -18.20
C ALA A 370 17.19 3.03 -18.46
N LEU A 371 16.65 2.33 -17.45
CA LEU A 371 15.35 1.66 -17.50
C LEU A 371 14.17 2.60 -17.17
N GLY A 372 14.44 3.87 -16.83
CA GLY A 372 13.39 4.87 -16.56
C GLY A 372 12.95 4.96 -15.09
N PHE A 373 13.59 4.25 -14.17
CA PHE A 373 13.29 4.38 -12.74
C PHE A 373 13.75 5.75 -12.22
N ARG A 374 12.91 6.37 -11.40
CA ARG A 374 13.16 7.68 -10.79
C ARG A 374 12.57 7.67 -9.37
N GLY A 375 12.82 8.72 -8.59
CA GLY A 375 12.05 8.92 -7.36
C GLY A 375 12.34 7.89 -6.26
N ALA A 376 11.31 7.64 -5.46
CA ALA A 376 11.31 6.64 -4.40
C ALA A 376 11.49 5.20 -4.92
N ASP A 377 11.03 4.90 -6.14
CA ASP A 377 11.16 3.57 -6.74
C ASP A 377 12.62 3.22 -7.01
N LEU A 378 13.41 4.19 -7.48
CA LEU A 378 14.86 4.04 -7.67
C LEU A 378 15.57 3.72 -6.35
N LEU A 379 15.29 4.49 -5.29
CA LEU A 379 15.86 4.25 -3.96
C LEU A 379 15.54 2.86 -3.44
N THR A 380 14.29 2.45 -3.62
CA THR A 380 13.81 1.16 -3.12
C THR A 380 14.45 -0.02 -3.85
N ALA A 381 14.69 0.11 -5.15
CA ALA A 381 15.46 -0.86 -5.92
C ALA A 381 16.94 -0.90 -5.47
N CYS A 382 17.53 0.25 -5.13
CA CYS A 382 18.90 0.32 -4.60
C CYS A 382 19.07 -0.34 -3.22
N PHE A 383 18.05 -0.27 -2.36
CA PHE A 383 18.10 -0.90 -1.03
C PHE A 383 18.33 -2.41 -1.11
N GLY A 384 17.64 -3.11 -2.02
CA GLY A 384 17.84 -4.55 -2.18
C GLY A 384 19.28 -4.90 -2.56
N LYS A 385 19.91 -4.11 -3.43
CA LYS A 385 21.33 -4.30 -3.80
C LYS A 385 22.29 -3.99 -2.67
N ALA A 386 22.09 -2.92 -1.93
CA ALA A 386 22.93 -2.62 -0.77
C ALA A 386 22.86 -3.72 0.29
N VAL A 387 21.64 -4.20 0.58
CA VAL A 387 21.42 -5.31 1.52
C VAL A 387 22.05 -6.61 1.01
N SER A 388 22.10 -6.83 -0.30
CA SER A 388 22.74 -8.02 -0.88
C SER A 388 24.24 -8.13 -0.56
N VAL A 389 24.94 -6.99 -0.43
CA VAL A 389 26.37 -6.94 -0.06
C VAL A 389 26.53 -7.30 1.41
N PHE A 390 25.72 -6.69 2.27
CA PHE A 390 25.73 -6.95 3.70
C PHE A 390 25.39 -8.41 4.02
N GLY A 391 24.39 -8.98 3.34
CA GLY A 391 23.95 -10.36 3.55
C GLY A 391 24.95 -11.44 3.12
N ARG A 392 26.15 -11.09 2.65
CA ARG A 392 27.28 -12.02 2.43
C ARG A 392 28.03 -12.36 3.73
N TYR A 393 28.01 -11.45 4.70
CA TYR A 393 28.76 -11.54 5.94
C TYR A 393 27.85 -11.94 7.10
N LEU A 394 28.39 -12.63 8.12
CA LEU A 394 27.63 -12.99 9.32
C LEU A 394 27.28 -11.75 10.16
N SER A 395 28.26 -10.86 10.30
CA SER A 395 28.14 -9.54 10.89
C SER A 395 29.09 -8.59 10.16
N VAL A 396 28.82 -7.29 10.26
CA VAL A 396 29.73 -6.25 9.81
C VAL A 396 30.08 -5.40 11.03
N GLU A 397 31.38 -5.24 11.30
CA GLU A 397 31.87 -4.58 12.50
C GLU A 397 32.62 -3.29 12.16
N LYS A 398 32.46 -2.28 13.02
CA LYS A 398 33.24 -1.05 12.99
C LYS A 398 34.59 -1.27 13.69
N ALA A 399 35.52 -0.34 13.51
CA ALA A 399 36.86 -0.44 14.11
C ALA A 399 36.86 -0.47 15.65
N ASP A 400 35.76 -0.04 16.30
CA ASP A 400 35.56 -0.10 17.75
C ASP A 400 34.93 -1.43 18.23
N GLY A 401 34.64 -2.36 17.30
CA GLY A 401 34.00 -3.64 17.57
C GLY A 401 32.47 -3.59 17.65
N SER A 402 31.84 -2.44 17.38
CA SER A 402 30.37 -2.36 17.32
C SER A 402 29.83 -2.91 16.00
N GLU A 403 28.74 -3.65 16.06
CA GLU A 403 28.05 -4.17 14.87
C GLU A 403 27.27 -3.07 14.16
N VAL A 404 27.26 -3.15 12.83
CA VAL A 404 26.54 -2.23 11.95
C VAL A 404 25.12 -2.75 11.78
N THR A 405 24.15 -1.88 12.02
CA THR A 405 22.73 -2.23 11.90
C THR A 405 22.24 -2.14 10.46
N VAL A 406 21.16 -2.86 10.14
CA VAL A 406 20.48 -2.74 8.83
C VAL A 406 19.94 -1.32 8.62
N ALA A 407 19.54 -0.61 9.67
CA ALA A 407 19.11 0.78 9.56
C ALA A 407 20.26 1.68 9.06
N GLU A 408 21.45 1.57 9.66
CA GLU A 408 22.66 2.29 9.20
C GLU A 408 23.03 1.89 7.76
N LEU A 409 22.82 0.64 7.39
CA LEU A 409 23.04 0.15 6.02
C LEU A 409 22.10 0.79 4.99
N LEU A 410 20.81 0.87 5.30
CA LEU A 410 19.84 1.53 4.41
C LEU A 410 20.11 3.02 4.28
N GLU A 411 20.65 3.66 5.32
CA GLU A 411 21.16 5.02 5.25
C GLU A 411 22.36 5.12 4.31
N MET A 412 23.36 4.24 4.43
CA MET A 412 24.51 4.19 3.51
C MET A 412 24.09 3.97 2.06
N ALA A 413 23.09 3.12 1.82
CA ALA A 413 22.55 2.87 0.49
C ALA A 413 21.92 4.14 -0.11
N ARG A 414 21.19 4.91 0.70
CA ARG A 414 20.59 6.18 0.30
C ARG A 414 21.67 7.21 -0.04
N ASP A 415 22.70 7.29 0.79
CA ASP A 415 23.82 8.20 0.61
C ASP A 415 24.60 7.87 -0.68
N ALA A 416 24.87 6.58 -0.93
CA ALA A 416 25.52 6.12 -2.16
C ALA A 416 24.65 6.40 -3.40
N ALA A 417 23.34 6.20 -3.31
CA ALA A 417 22.43 6.51 -4.41
C ALA A 417 22.40 8.01 -4.72
N PHE A 418 22.39 8.85 -3.68
CA PHE A 418 22.48 10.31 -3.84
C PHE A 418 23.78 10.74 -4.53
N ASP A 419 24.91 10.21 -4.08
CA ASP A 419 26.23 10.55 -4.63
C ASP A 419 26.36 10.11 -6.09
N ALA A 420 25.85 8.93 -6.43
CA ALA A 420 25.82 8.42 -7.80
C ALA A 420 24.96 9.28 -8.74
N ILE A 421 23.80 9.74 -8.23
CA ILE A 421 22.92 10.69 -8.92
C ILE A 421 23.64 12.01 -9.19
N VAL A 422 24.24 12.58 -8.14
CA VAL A 422 24.83 13.93 -8.19
C VAL A 422 26.07 13.96 -9.06
N SER A 423 26.87 12.89 -9.03
CA SER A 423 28.11 12.77 -9.78
C SER A 423 27.90 12.78 -11.30
N ASP A 424 26.73 12.37 -11.79
CA ASP A 424 26.40 12.36 -13.23
C ASP A 424 25.94 13.74 -13.74
N ILE A 425 25.65 14.69 -12.85
CA ILE A 425 25.13 16.01 -13.21
C ILE A 425 26.27 17.02 -13.30
N ASP A 426 26.61 17.45 -14.52
CA ASP A 426 27.59 18.52 -14.75
C ASP A 426 26.99 19.93 -14.57
N THR A 427 26.85 20.37 -13.31
CA THR A 427 26.34 21.70 -12.92
C THR A 427 26.89 22.14 -11.55
N ASP A 428 26.50 23.33 -11.07
CA ASP A 428 26.88 23.85 -9.76
C ASP A 428 26.26 23.07 -8.60
N ASP A 429 26.91 23.13 -7.43
CA ASP A 429 26.55 22.27 -6.29
C ASP A 429 25.15 22.58 -5.70
N LEU A 430 24.65 23.82 -5.79
CA LEU A 430 23.29 24.16 -5.36
C LEU A 430 22.25 23.53 -6.29
N THR A 431 22.54 23.49 -7.59
CA THR A 431 21.69 22.84 -8.59
C THR A 431 21.73 21.32 -8.46
N LYS A 432 22.92 20.73 -8.26
CA LYS A 432 23.08 19.30 -7.95
C LYS A 432 22.28 18.89 -6.71
N PHE A 433 22.37 19.68 -5.64
CA PHE A 433 21.59 19.47 -4.43
C PHE A 433 20.09 19.43 -4.72
N TYR A 434 19.58 20.44 -5.45
CA TYR A 434 18.15 20.53 -5.76
C TYR A 434 17.65 19.33 -6.56
N ILE A 435 18.37 18.96 -7.63
CA ILE A 435 18.00 17.83 -8.49
C ILE A 435 18.09 16.51 -7.71
N GLY A 436 19.17 16.29 -6.97
CA GLY A 436 19.34 15.09 -6.16
C GLY A 436 18.26 14.97 -5.09
N TRP A 437 17.92 16.08 -4.40
CA TRP A 437 16.83 16.09 -3.43
C TRP A 437 15.50 15.76 -4.08
N LEU A 438 15.19 16.40 -5.21
CA LEU A 438 13.96 16.17 -5.96
C LEU A 438 13.84 14.70 -6.39
N GLN A 439 14.94 14.06 -6.76
CA GLN A 439 14.95 12.65 -7.13
C GLN A 439 14.77 11.71 -5.95
N LEU A 440 15.28 12.05 -4.76
CA LEU A 440 15.16 11.17 -3.60
C LEU A 440 13.86 11.34 -2.82
N PHE A 441 13.46 12.59 -2.60
CA PHE A 441 12.35 12.95 -1.70
C PHE A 441 11.21 13.66 -2.43
N GLY A 442 11.41 14.08 -3.68
CA GLY A 442 10.44 14.91 -4.39
C GLY A 442 10.16 16.20 -3.62
N PHE A 443 8.88 16.53 -3.51
CA PHE A 443 8.38 17.63 -2.70
C PHE A 443 7.89 17.17 -1.31
N SER A 444 8.19 15.95 -0.89
CA SER A 444 7.80 15.46 0.44
C SER A 444 8.62 16.13 1.55
N GLN A 445 8.06 16.16 2.75
CA GLN A 445 8.77 16.65 3.93
C GLN A 445 9.81 15.62 4.39
N ALA A 446 11.03 16.08 4.69
CA ALA A 446 12.08 15.26 5.26
C ALA A 446 12.64 15.88 6.56
N ASP A 447 13.13 15.04 7.46
CA ASP A 447 13.68 15.47 8.74
C ASP A 447 15.00 16.23 8.57
N HIS A 448 15.29 17.15 9.50
CA HIS A 448 16.49 17.99 9.47
C HIS A 448 17.81 17.20 9.45
N ASP A 449 17.87 16.01 10.04
CA ASP A 449 19.06 15.16 10.03
C ASP A 449 19.38 14.61 8.62
N ASN A 450 18.35 14.36 7.81
CA ASN A 450 18.54 13.96 6.41
C ASN A 450 19.12 15.13 5.60
N VAL A 451 18.61 16.35 5.84
CA VAL A 451 19.17 17.57 5.23
C VAL A 451 20.66 17.68 5.54
N ARG A 452 21.06 17.55 6.81
CA ARG A 452 22.47 17.69 7.20
C ARG A 452 23.39 16.71 6.51
N ARG A 453 22.99 15.44 6.46
CA ARG A 453 23.81 14.40 5.84
C ARG A 453 23.95 14.60 4.34
N ILE A 454 22.85 14.83 3.64
CA ILE A 454 22.84 15.04 2.19
C ILE A 454 23.69 16.24 1.79
N THR A 455 23.67 17.32 2.58
CA THR A 455 24.52 18.49 2.31
C THR A 455 26.02 18.25 2.46
N GLN A 456 26.42 17.17 3.14
CA GLN A 456 27.81 16.81 3.37
C GLN A 456 28.33 15.73 2.39
N ILE A 457 27.46 15.18 1.54
CA ILE A 457 27.78 14.09 0.61
C ILE A 457 27.98 14.67 -0.79
N GLY A 458 29.21 14.57 -1.32
CA GLY A 458 29.53 14.90 -2.71
C GLY A 458 29.43 16.38 -3.11
N LEU A 459 29.05 17.27 -2.19
CA LEU A 459 28.75 18.69 -2.46
C LEU A 459 29.52 19.61 -1.51
N SER A 460 29.98 20.75 -2.01
CA SER A 460 30.68 21.78 -1.20
C SER A 460 29.72 22.91 -0.80
N VAL A 461 28.53 22.59 -0.31
CA VAL A 461 27.46 23.57 -0.02
C VAL A 461 27.18 23.64 1.48
N GLU A 462 27.10 24.86 2.02
CA GLU A 462 26.67 25.06 3.40
C GLU A 462 25.14 25.10 3.53
N MET A 463 24.60 24.62 4.65
CA MET A 463 23.18 24.74 4.96
C MET A 463 22.66 26.18 4.90
N SER A 464 23.49 27.13 5.35
CA SER A 464 23.20 28.57 5.33
C SER A 464 22.84 29.05 3.92
N GLU A 465 23.54 28.55 2.91
CA GLU A 465 23.29 28.84 1.50
C GLU A 465 22.00 28.17 1.01
N ILE A 466 21.74 26.91 1.38
CA ILE A 466 20.53 26.18 0.96
C ILE A 466 19.25 26.88 1.45
N TYR A 467 19.22 27.24 2.73
CA TYR A 467 18.09 27.99 3.29
C TYR A 467 18.08 29.44 2.78
N GLY A 468 19.23 30.08 2.57
CA GLY A 468 19.34 31.45 2.03
C GLY A 468 18.93 31.58 0.56
N HIS A 469 18.99 30.50 -0.21
CA HIS A 469 18.44 30.39 -1.57
C HIS A 469 17.02 29.83 -1.58
N HIS A 470 16.43 29.58 -0.40
CA HIS A 470 15.12 28.95 -0.21
C HIS A 470 14.97 27.63 -0.97
N LEU A 471 16.07 26.90 -1.21
CA LEU A 471 16.02 25.59 -1.84
C LEU A 471 15.26 24.61 -0.93
N LEU A 472 15.44 24.74 0.38
CA LEU A 472 14.60 24.10 1.39
C LEU A 472 13.82 25.15 2.18
N VAL A 473 12.55 24.86 2.43
CA VAL A 473 11.65 25.67 3.27
C VAL A 473 11.37 24.89 4.55
N LYS A 474 11.57 25.52 5.70
CA LYS A 474 11.33 24.90 7.01
C LYS A 474 9.85 24.91 7.35
N HIS A 475 9.34 23.76 7.80
CA HIS A 475 8.05 23.57 8.41
C HIS A 475 8.25 22.81 9.73
N GLU A 476 8.29 23.54 10.85
CA GLU A 476 8.56 22.99 12.19
C GLU A 476 9.91 22.24 12.26
N GLU A 477 9.90 20.94 12.56
CA GLU A 477 11.08 20.04 12.62
C GLU A 477 11.44 19.41 11.26
N LYS A 478 10.67 19.70 10.21
CA LYS A 478 10.84 19.13 8.88
C LYS A 478 11.14 20.20 7.83
N SER A 479 11.76 19.78 6.73
CA SER A 479 12.09 20.63 5.59
C SER A 479 11.48 20.06 4.32
N MET A 480 11.00 20.95 3.45
CA MET A 480 10.43 20.62 2.15
C MET A 480 11.19 21.33 1.05
N LEU A 481 11.27 20.72 -0.13
CA LEU A 481 11.86 21.36 -1.30
C LEU A 481 11.04 22.58 -1.74
N GLY A 482 11.69 23.72 -1.91
CA GLY A 482 11.05 24.95 -2.38
C GLY A 482 10.76 24.87 -3.89
N HIS A 483 9.50 25.05 -4.28
CA HIS A 483 9.13 25.21 -5.70
C HIS A 483 9.30 26.67 -6.16
N ALA A 484 9.43 26.90 -7.46
CA ALA A 484 9.85 28.16 -8.06
C ALA A 484 9.06 29.38 -7.58
N ASP A 485 7.73 29.28 -7.50
CA ASP A 485 6.86 30.38 -7.07
C ASP A 485 7.05 30.76 -5.58
N ILE A 486 7.22 29.80 -4.66
CA ILE A 486 7.52 30.12 -3.25
C ILE A 486 8.90 30.75 -3.14
N ARG A 487 9.90 30.13 -3.76
CA ARG A 487 11.29 30.59 -3.69
C ARG A 487 11.42 32.06 -4.07
N ILE A 488 10.82 32.44 -5.20
CA ILE A 488 10.89 33.81 -5.74
C ILE A 488 10.01 34.80 -4.97
N ARG A 489 8.91 34.36 -4.36
CA ARG A 489 8.09 35.24 -3.50
C ARG A 489 8.80 35.59 -2.20
N GLU A 490 9.48 34.63 -1.59
CA GLU A 490 10.24 34.83 -0.35
C GLU A 490 11.52 35.64 -0.61
N GLU A 491 12.28 35.30 -1.67
CA GLU A 491 13.47 36.04 -2.08
C GLU A 491 13.37 36.48 -3.55
N GLY A 492 12.90 37.70 -3.73
CA GLY A 492 12.70 38.33 -5.04
C GLY A 492 13.97 38.50 -5.87
N LYS A 493 15.17 38.28 -5.31
CA LYS A 493 16.45 38.34 -6.05
C LYS A 493 16.90 37.00 -6.64
N ILE A 494 16.22 35.88 -6.39
CA ILE A 494 16.62 34.56 -6.95
C ILE A 494 16.70 34.64 -8.48
N GLY A 495 17.84 34.24 -9.06
CA GLY A 495 18.12 34.35 -10.49
C GLY A 495 18.44 35.77 -10.99
N LEU A 496 18.31 36.81 -10.16
CA LEU A 496 18.62 38.21 -10.50
C LEU A 496 19.82 38.76 -9.73
N ARG A 497 20.57 37.92 -9.00
CA ARG A 497 21.71 38.40 -8.21
C ARG A 497 22.82 38.90 -9.15
N PRO A 498 23.54 39.97 -8.78
CA PRO A 498 24.65 40.50 -9.58
C PRO A 498 25.89 39.59 -9.56
N VAL A 499 25.98 38.69 -8.57
CA VAL A 499 26.96 37.59 -8.50
C VAL A 499 26.47 36.42 -9.38
N ARG A 500 27.36 35.51 -9.80
CA ARG A 500 26.98 34.29 -10.54
C ARG A 500 25.82 33.58 -9.80
N ASN A 501 24.68 33.43 -10.47
CA ASN A 501 23.54 32.68 -9.96
C ASN A 501 23.76 31.18 -10.24
N SER A 502 23.22 30.31 -9.40
CA SER A 502 23.16 28.88 -9.69
C SER A 502 22.23 28.62 -10.88
N ASP A 503 22.47 27.51 -11.59
CA ASP A 503 21.65 27.13 -12.74
C ASP A 503 20.19 26.87 -12.33
N ILE A 504 19.94 26.35 -11.12
CA ILE A 504 18.60 26.17 -10.58
C ILE A 504 17.89 27.50 -10.29
N ASP A 505 18.60 28.52 -9.81
CA ASP A 505 18.03 29.84 -9.57
C ASP A 505 17.60 30.49 -10.89
N MET A 506 18.42 30.32 -11.94
CA MET A 506 18.13 30.80 -13.29
C MET A 506 16.95 30.04 -13.91
N ALA A 507 16.92 28.71 -13.77
CA ALA A 507 15.82 27.87 -14.26
C ALA A 507 14.49 28.24 -13.58
N HIS A 508 14.48 28.36 -12.26
CA HIS A 508 13.28 28.75 -11.50
C HIS A 508 12.81 30.16 -11.86
N ARG A 509 13.73 31.11 -12.12
CA ARG A 509 13.34 32.45 -12.60
C ARG A 509 12.68 32.38 -13.98
N MET A 510 13.22 31.60 -14.91
CA MET A 510 12.59 31.39 -16.22
C MET A 510 11.20 30.77 -16.08
N MET A 511 11.06 29.73 -15.25
CA MET A 511 9.78 29.06 -14.98
C MET A 511 8.75 30.02 -14.38
N TYR A 512 9.17 30.87 -13.44
CA TYR A 512 8.32 31.89 -12.84
C TYR A 512 7.85 32.94 -13.85
N LEU A 513 8.76 33.50 -14.66
CA LEU A 513 8.41 34.49 -15.68
C LEU A 513 7.44 33.90 -16.73
N TYR A 514 7.68 32.65 -17.14
CA TYR A 514 6.77 31.89 -18.01
C TYR A 514 5.41 31.68 -17.36
N GLY A 515 5.37 31.20 -16.12
CA GLY A 515 4.13 30.92 -15.38
C GLY A 515 3.30 32.16 -15.06
N LYS A 516 3.93 33.34 -14.92
CA LYS A 516 3.25 34.64 -14.75
C LYS A 516 2.90 35.33 -16.09
N ALA A 517 3.18 34.69 -17.23
CA ALA A 517 2.98 35.24 -18.56
C ALA A 517 3.73 36.57 -18.83
N LEU A 518 4.89 36.76 -18.20
CA LEU A 518 5.76 37.94 -18.35
C LEU A 518 6.73 37.74 -19.52
N ARG A 519 6.19 37.77 -20.75
CA ARG A 519 6.94 37.36 -21.96
C ARG A 519 8.13 38.27 -22.28
N VAL A 520 7.99 39.60 -22.10
CA VAL A 520 9.06 40.55 -22.43
C VAL A 520 10.27 40.33 -21.50
N GLU A 521 10.00 40.24 -20.20
CA GLU A 521 11.00 40.00 -19.17
C GLU A 521 11.66 38.62 -19.35
N LEU A 522 10.88 37.60 -19.73
CA LEU A 522 11.40 36.27 -20.04
C LEU A 522 12.39 36.31 -21.20
N LEU A 523 12.05 36.99 -22.30
CA LEU A 523 12.92 37.08 -23.48
C LEU A 523 14.21 37.86 -23.17
N ASP A 524 14.12 38.96 -22.42
CA ASP A 524 15.28 39.71 -21.97
C ASP A 524 16.20 38.83 -21.10
N TYR A 525 15.61 38.09 -20.15
CA TYR A 525 16.32 37.19 -19.26
C TYR A 525 17.01 36.04 -20.01
N ILE A 526 16.32 35.40 -20.97
CA ILE A 526 16.89 34.33 -21.80
C ILE A 526 18.09 34.84 -22.59
N ALA A 527 17.98 35.99 -23.24
CA ALA A 527 19.08 36.53 -24.02
C ALA A 527 20.29 36.96 -23.17
N GLU A 528 20.10 37.27 -21.88
CA GLU A 528 21.19 37.57 -20.96
C GLU A 528 21.82 36.32 -20.34
N LYS A 529 21.00 35.36 -19.87
CA LYS A 529 21.43 34.26 -19.00
C LYS A 529 21.45 32.87 -19.66
N ALA A 530 20.70 32.66 -20.74
CA ALA A 530 20.60 31.36 -21.44
C ALA A 530 20.44 31.52 -22.97
N PRO A 531 21.38 32.21 -23.66
CA PRO A 531 21.24 32.62 -25.07
C PRO A 531 21.37 31.49 -26.10
N GLU A 532 21.84 30.32 -25.65
CA GLU A 532 22.11 29.14 -26.48
C GLU A 532 21.36 27.94 -25.92
N ALA A 533 20.84 27.08 -26.81
CA ALA A 533 20.11 25.87 -26.43
C ALA A 533 20.95 24.90 -25.58
N GLU A 534 22.28 24.91 -25.75
CA GLU A 534 23.22 24.05 -25.03
C GLU A 534 23.57 24.55 -23.61
N SER A 535 23.06 25.73 -23.22
CA SER A 535 23.32 26.32 -21.89
C SER A 535 22.88 25.37 -20.77
N THR A 536 23.64 25.32 -19.68
CA THR A 536 23.38 24.45 -18.52
C THR A 536 21.96 24.59 -17.97
N VAL A 537 21.43 25.83 -17.92
CA VAL A 537 20.05 26.12 -17.48
C VAL A 537 18.98 25.37 -18.28
N TRP A 538 19.16 25.20 -19.60
CA TRP A 538 18.21 24.45 -20.41
C TRP A 538 18.26 22.95 -20.12
N ARG A 539 19.44 22.41 -19.79
CA ARG A 539 19.59 21.02 -19.35
C ARG A 539 18.93 20.81 -17.99
N VAL A 540 19.09 21.75 -17.06
CA VAL A 540 18.40 21.75 -15.76
C VAL A 540 16.88 21.77 -15.95
N LEU A 541 16.36 22.61 -16.85
CA LEU A 541 14.93 22.62 -17.19
C LEU A 541 14.46 21.28 -17.74
N ASN A 542 15.27 20.60 -18.57
CA ASN A 542 14.96 19.25 -19.05
C ASN A 542 14.86 18.25 -17.89
N SER A 543 15.85 18.24 -16.99
CA SER A 543 15.81 17.39 -15.80
C SER A 543 14.58 17.68 -14.93
N LEU A 544 14.22 18.95 -14.70
CA LEU A 544 13.03 19.32 -13.92
C LEU A 544 11.73 18.87 -14.63
N ALA A 545 11.65 19.01 -15.95
CA ALA A 545 10.50 18.57 -16.73
C ALA A 545 10.29 17.05 -16.70
N GLU A 546 11.38 16.27 -16.66
CA GLU A 546 11.35 14.81 -16.54
C GLU A 546 10.99 14.36 -15.12
N LEU A 547 11.55 15.01 -14.11
CA LEU A 547 11.45 14.58 -12.70
C LEU A 547 10.18 15.03 -12.00
N ILE A 548 9.59 16.16 -12.39
CA ILE A 548 8.41 16.72 -11.73
C ILE A 548 7.14 16.13 -12.38
N PRO A 549 6.38 15.28 -11.66
CA PRO A 549 5.13 14.74 -12.19
C PRO A 549 4.05 15.84 -12.30
N PRO A 550 3.01 15.63 -13.13
CA PRO A 550 1.90 16.56 -13.22
C PRO A 550 1.19 16.70 -11.87
N SER A 551 1.03 17.93 -11.37
CA SER A 551 0.34 18.22 -10.11
C SER A 551 -0.62 19.40 -10.28
N LYS A 552 -1.78 19.33 -9.61
CA LYS A 552 -2.72 20.47 -9.57
C LYS A 552 -2.21 21.61 -8.69
N GLU A 553 -1.36 21.31 -7.71
CA GLU A 553 -0.85 22.27 -6.73
C GLU A 553 0.51 22.84 -7.15
N ILE A 554 1.40 21.99 -7.67
CA ILE A 554 2.77 22.37 -8.06
C ILE A 554 2.87 22.43 -9.59
N LYS A 555 2.96 23.64 -10.13
CA LYS A 555 2.98 23.89 -11.59
C LYS A 555 4.38 23.90 -12.21
N ASP A 556 5.43 23.71 -11.42
CA ASP A 556 6.82 23.76 -11.87
C ASP A 556 7.08 22.81 -13.06
N GLY A 557 6.57 21.57 -13.02
CA GLY A 557 6.71 20.63 -14.13
C GLY A 557 6.01 21.08 -15.42
N GLU A 558 4.84 21.72 -15.32
CA GLU A 558 4.14 22.30 -16.47
C GLU A 558 4.91 23.47 -17.08
N TRP A 559 5.49 24.33 -16.23
CA TRP A 559 6.28 25.48 -16.67
C TRP A 559 7.58 25.06 -17.34
N ALA A 560 8.30 24.08 -16.78
CA ALA A 560 9.51 23.53 -17.38
C ALA A 560 9.21 22.89 -18.76
N LYS A 561 8.17 22.05 -18.86
CA LYS A 561 7.72 21.46 -20.14
C LYS A 561 7.30 22.53 -21.15
N GLY A 562 6.59 23.56 -20.71
CA GLY A 562 6.14 24.67 -21.56
C GLY A 562 7.31 25.50 -22.11
N LEU A 563 8.34 25.74 -21.30
CA LEU A 563 9.57 26.41 -21.74
C LEU A 563 10.33 25.58 -22.78
N LEU A 564 10.50 24.27 -22.54
CA LEU A 564 11.21 23.37 -23.45
C LEU A 564 10.47 23.20 -24.79
N ALA A 565 9.15 23.05 -24.75
CA ALA A 565 8.33 22.94 -25.96
C ALA A 565 8.42 24.19 -26.85
N ASN A 566 8.72 25.36 -26.27
CA ASN A 566 8.86 26.64 -26.97
C ASN A 566 10.32 27.10 -27.11
N GLN A 567 11.31 26.28 -26.78
CA GLN A 567 12.72 26.68 -26.66
C GLN A 567 13.24 27.39 -27.92
N ASP A 568 13.06 26.77 -29.10
CA ASP A 568 13.51 27.32 -30.38
C ASP A 568 12.89 28.70 -30.69
N ASN A 569 11.61 28.86 -30.39
CA ASN A 569 10.89 30.11 -30.63
C ASN A 569 11.36 31.19 -29.66
N LEU A 570 11.50 30.86 -28.38
CA LEU A 570 11.98 31.78 -27.35
C LEU A 570 13.41 32.24 -27.62
N LEU A 571 14.30 31.36 -28.07
CA LEU A 571 15.68 31.69 -28.44
C LEU A 571 15.75 32.58 -29.69
N LYS A 572 14.90 32.35 -30.69
CA LYS A 572 14.81 33.21 -31.89
C LYS A 572 14.27 34.60 -31.54
N GLU A 573 13.21 34.67 -30.74
CA GLU A 573 12.59 35.92 -30.33
C GLU A 573 13.51 36.74 -29.41
N SER A 574 14.25 36.10 -28.50
CA SER A 574 15.15 36.79 -27.58
C SER A 574 16.33 37.44 -28.31
N ARG A 575 16.82 36.83 -29.39
CA ARG A 575 17.85 37.41 -30.29
C ARG A 575 17.34 38.62 -31.07
N ASN A 576 16.04 38.67 -31.37
CA ASN A 576 15.40 39.73 -32.16
C ASN A 576 14.63 40.75 -31.30
N ARG A 577 14.93 40.84 -29.99
CA ARG A 577 14.18 41.65 -29.01
C ARG A 577 14.06 43.14 -29.37
N ASP A 578 15.08 43.71 -30.01
CA ASP A 578 15.07 45.12 -30.41
C ASP A 578 14.20 45.39 -31.65
N VAL A 579 14.03 44.39 -32.52
CA VAL A 579 13.13 44.47 -33.70
C VAL A 579 11.66 44.36 -33.27
N ASN A 580 11.36 43.52 -32.28
CA ASN A 580 10.01 43.33 -31.75
C ASN A 580 9.52 44.50 -30.87
N ARG A 581 10.44 45.27 -30.24
CA ARG A 581 10.09 46.52 -29.54
C ARG A 581 9.76 47.67 -30.50
N GLY A 582 10.18 47.60 -31.76
CA GLY A 582 10.07 48.69 -32.74
C GLY A 582 8.73 48.80 -33.49
N MET A 583 7.75 47.92 -33.26
CA MET A 583 6.47 47.91 -34.01
C MET A 583 5.29 48.52 -33.24
N GLN A 584 5.56 49.45 -32.33
CA GLN A 584 4.57 50.25 -31.60
C GLN A 584 4.89 51.75 -31.63
N SER A 585 5.42 52.28 -32.74
CA SER A 585 5.57 53.72 -32.95
C SER A 585 4.32 54.30 -33.62
N THR A 586 3.54 55.04 -32.81
CA THR A 586 2.81 56.28 -33.17
C THR A 586 2.16 56.35 -34.57
N ILE A 587 0.84 56.14 -34.62
CA ILE A 587 0.00 56.74 -35.64
C ILE A 587 -0.17 58.21 -35.26
N GLU A 588 0.62 59.08 -35.89
CA GLU A 588 0.36 60.52 -35.89
C GLU A 588 -0.88 60.79 -36.74
N PHE A 589 -1.92 61.37 -36.12
CA PHE A 589 -3.02 61.99 -36.84
C PHE A 589 -2.56 63.38 -37.28
N GLU A 590 -2.32 63.55 -38.58
CA GLU A 590 -2.29 64.88 -39.19
C GLU A 590 -3.71 65.44 -39.28
N SER A 591 -3.77 66.75 -39.00
CA SER A 591 -4.92 67.65 -38.78
C SER A 591 -5.96 67.74 -39.89
#